data_AF-A0A9P0HH90-F1
#
_entry.id   AF-A0A9P0HH90-F1
#
_cell.length_a   1.000
_cell.length_b   1.000
_cell.length_c   1.000
_cell.angle_alpha   90.00
_cell.angle_beta   90.00
_cell.angle_gamma   90.00
#
_symmetry.space_group_name_H-M   'P 1'
#
loop_
_entity.id
_entity.type
_entity.pdbx_description
1 polymer ?
#
loop_
_entity_poly.entity_id
_entity_poly.type
_entity_poly.pdbx_seq_one_letter_code
_entity_poly.pdbx_strand_id
1 'polypeptide(L)'
;MGQGYEGQDQEKVELLRMMELEKHLQELDVRNRMEEEQKKLKYKEELQDQMIDRQKIREEDYKALLDEKSFIDDAMRTISEEDKRDEELKIRKKKIAKQEAESMLNAKKVWVEKEAKLQEEEDRKIRQYLEDKEKKEKELQEANRKKEEIRLNNKIACVNLIKSNVQEQAERERITQILIDEDSRLKEEDKRRQEKENKLRDTYIFKEITSKQMENRLKTLEEEKMQDFRFCQQLLEDNHKAMLREQELLERKRQENLEYGRALKSIMELHHMNKLRELEIQYQQHQYDLKEIEKRRVLLDEERRNLIKEHVGNLLGYLPKGVIRKEDLPYLDPDVRKFYESQTKDD
;
A
#
# COMPACT_ATOMS: atom_id res chain seq x y z
N MET A 1 -154.16 -21.07 212.87
CA MET A 1 -152.94 -21.25 213.70
C MET A 1 -151.98 -22.16 212.94
N GLY A 2 -150.68 -21.84 212.88
CA GLY A 2 -149.59 -22.75 212.45
C GLY A 2 -148.64 -22.20 211.36
N GLN A 3 -147.32 -22.18 211.65
CA GLN A 3 -146.19 -21.48 211.01
C GLN A 3 -145.27 -22.39 210.12
N GLY A 4 -144.45 -21.81 209.22
CA GLY A 4 -143.02 -22.21 209.04
C GLY A 4 -142.44 -22.63 207.65
N TYR A 5 -141.45 -21.82 207.16
CA TYR A 5 -140.21 -22.13 206.40
C TYR A 5 -140.16 -22.44 204.86
N GLU A 6 -139.67 -21.47 204.05
CA GLU A 6 -139.07 -21.64 202.70
C GLU A 6 -137.92 -20.62 202.47
N GLY A 7 -136.69 -21.06 202.14
CA GLY A 7 -135.54 -20.15 201.94
C GLY A 7 -134.18 -20.80 201.59
N GLN A 8 -134.08 -21.71 200.60
CA GLN A 8 -132.80 -22.35 200.19
C GLN A 8 -132.50 -22.41 198.67
N ASP A 9 -133.25 -21.72 197.78
CA ASP A 9 -133.17 -21.99 196.33
C ASP A 9 -132.33 -21.03 195.45
N GLN A 10 -131.63 -20.04 195.98
CA GLN A 10 -130.93 -19.05 195.12
C GLN A 10 -129.44 -19.31 194.83
N GLU A 11 -128.68 -20.05 195.65
CA GLU A 11 -127.23 -20.25 195.42
C GLU A 11 -126.87 -21.37 194.42
N LYS A 12 -127.80 -22.30 194.11
CA LYS A 12 -127.54 -23.40 193.16
C LYS A 12 -127.52 -22.99 191.69
N VAL A 13 -128.13 -21.85 191.35
CA VAL A 13 -128.33 -21.44 189.94
C VAL A 13 -127.10 -20.76 189.34
N GLU A 14 -126.30 -20.04 190.14
CA GLU A 14 -125.09 -19.37 189.63
C GLU A 14 -123.93 -20.32 189.34
N LEU A 15 -123.79 -21.41 190.12
CA LEU A 15 -122.75 -22.41 189.90
C LEU A 15 -122.92 -23.18 188.58
N LEU A 16 -124.18 -23.38 188.16
CA LEU A 16 -124.53 -24.04 186.89
C LEU A 16 -124.12 -23.21 185.65
N ARG A 17 -124.20 -21.88 185.73
CA ARG A 17 -123.81 -21.00 184.60
C ARG A 17 -122.31 -20.95 184.35
N MET A 18 -121.46 -21.04 185.38
CA MET A 18 -120.00 -21.08 185.17
C MET A 18 -119.55 -22.38 184.50
N MET A 19 -120.14 -23.52 184.89
CA MET A 19 -119.79 -24.83 184.31
C MET A 19 -120.14 -24.93 182.82
N GLU A 20 -121.20 -24.27 182.37
CA GLU A 20 -121.57 -24.24 180.95
C GLU A 20 -120.61 -23.39 180.11
N LEU A 21 -120.11 -22.27 180.65
CA LEU A 21 -119.15 -21.43 179.95
C LEU A 21 -117.79 -22.13 179.76
N GLU A 22 -117.36 -22.89 180.77
CA GLU A 22 -116.08 -23.62 180.76
C GLU A 22 -116.09 -24.79 179.76
N LYS A 23 -117.23 -25.49 179.63
CA LYS A 23 -117.43 -26.50 178.57
C LYS A 23 -117.34 -25.91 177.18
N HIS A 24 -117.95 -24.74 176.97
CA HIS A 24 -117.96 -24.09 175.66
C HIS A 24 -116.56 -23.64 175.23
N LEU A 25 -115.72 -23.21 176.17
CA LEU A 25 -114.31 -22.88 175.90
C LEU A 25 -113.50 -24.13 175.52
N GLN A 26 -113.69 -25.24 176.23
CA GLN A 26 -112.99 -26.50 175.93
C GLN A 26 -113.36 -27.07 174.55
N GLU A 27 -114.63 -26.99 174.15
CA GLU A 27 -115.05 -27.43 172.81
C GLU A 27 -114.43 -26.57 171.69
N LEU A 28 -114.25 -25.27 171.93
CA LEU A 28 -113.62 -24.36 170.98
C LEU A 28 -112.12 -24.69 170.82
N ASP A 29 -111.43 -24.97 171.93
CA ASP A 29 -110.03 -25.39 171.92
C ASP A 29 -109.82 -26.74 171.20
N VAL A 30 -110.74 -27.69 171.37
CA VAL A 30 -110.68 -28.97 170.65
C VAL A 30 -110.91 -28.78 169.15
N ARG A 31 -111.86 -27.92 168.73
CA ARG A 31 -112.03 -27.58 167.31
C ARG A 31 -110.80 -26.92 166.72
N ASN A 32 -110.23 -25.93 167.41
CA ASN A 32 -109.03 -25.25 166.93
C ASN A 32 -107.85 -26.21 166.78
N ARG A 33 -107.65 -27.15 167.71
CA ARG A 33 -106.62 -28.20 167.60
C ARG A 33 -106.88 -29.13 166.41
N MET A 34 -108.13 -29.55 166.21
CA MET A 34 -108.51 -30.39 165.07
C MET A 34 -108.29 -29.68 163.73
N GLU A 35 -108.61 -28.38 163.65
CA GLU A 35 -108.34 -27.56 162.46
C GLU A 35 -106.85 -27.36 162.22
N GLU A 36 -106.05 -27.17 163.27
CA GLU A 36 -104.59 -27.12 163.17
C GLU A 36 -103.98 -28.45 162.71
N GLU A 37 -104.49 -29.58 163.21
CA GLU A 37 -104.06 -30.91 162.76
C GLU A 37 -104.46 -31.18 161.31
N GLN A 38 -105.65 -30.79 160.88
CA GLN A 38 -106.07 -30.88 159.49
C GLN A 38 -105.22 -29.99 158.58
N LYS A 39 -104.89 -28.76 159.01
CA LYS A 39 -103.97 -27.88 158.26
C LYS A 39 -102.57 -28.50 158.17
N LYS A 40 -102.07 -29.11 159.26
CA LYS A 40 -100.79 -29.85 159.25
C LYS A 40 -100.82 -31.07 158.34
N LEU A 41 -101.95 -31.79 158.27
CA LEU A 41 -102.11 -32.94 157.39
C LEU A 41 -102.11 -32.51 155.92
N LYS A 42 -102.92 -31.50 155.56
CA LYS A 42 -102.93 -30.92 154.21
C LYS A 42 -101.56 -30.39 153.80
N TYR A 43 -100.86 -29.72 154.71
CA TYR A 43 -99.50 -29.25 154.45
C TYR A 43 -98.50 -30.40 154.23
N LYS A 44 -98.66 -31.53 154.92
CA LYS A 44 -97.84 -32.73 154.68
C LYS A 44 -98.16 -33.38 153.33
N GLU A 45 -99.44 -33.45 152.95
CA GLU A 45 -99.87 -33.95 151.63
C GLU A 45 -99.33 -33.07 150.50
N GLU A 46 -99.49 -31.74 150.60
CA GLU A 46 -98.93 -30.78 149.64
C GLU A 46 -97.39 -30.88 149.53
N LEU A 47 -96.69 -31.12 150.65
CA LEU A 47 -95.24 -31.32 150.62
C LEU A 47 -94.86 -32.65 149.95
N GLN A 48 -95.64 -33.71 150.15
CA GLN A 48 -95.44 -34.99 149.45
C GLN A 48 -95.69 -34.85 147.96
N ASP A 49 -96.75 -34.15 147.55
CA ASP A 49 -97.05 -33.86 146.14
C ASP A 49 -95.92 -33.04 145.51
N GLN A 50 -95.41 -32.01 146.21
CA GLN A 50 -94.24 -31.25 145.75
C GLN A 50 -92.99 -32.13 145.59
N MET A 51 -92.79 -33.12 146.48
CA MET A 51 -91.67 -34.07 146.35
C MET A 51 -91.86 -35.00 145.15
N ILE A 52 -93.08 -35.49 144.91
CA ILE A 52 -93.42 -36.34 143.77
C ILE A 52 -93.25 -35.56 142.46
N ASP A 53 -93.75 -34.33 142.38
CA ASP A 53 -93.62 -33.50 141.18
C ASP A 53 -92.17 -33.11 140.91
N ARG A 54 -91.38 -32.78 141.95
CA ARG A 54 -89.92 -32.61 141.80
C ARG A 54 -89.23 -33.87 141.29
N GLN A 55 -89.71 -35.05 141.68
CA GLN A 55 -89.17 -36.30 141.18
C GLN A 55 -89.57 -36.56 139.72
N LYS A 56 -90.83 -36.32 139.35
CA LYS A 56 -91.28 -36.41 137.95
C LYS A 56 -90.51 -35.46 137.03
N ILE A 57 -90.32 -34.20 137.45
CA ILE A 57 -89.53 -33.22 136.70
C ILE A 57 -88.10 -33.75 136.50
N ARG A 58 -87.46 -34.30 137.53
CA ARG A 58 -86.13 -34.92 137.37
C ARG A 58 -86.11 -36.11 136.42
N GLU A 59 -87.16 -36.92 136.42
CA GLU A 59 -87.28 -38.07 135.51
C GLU A 59 -87.51 -37.60 134.06
N GLU A 60 -88.30 -36.55 133.85
CA GLU A 60 -88.52 -35.92 132.55
C GLU A 60 -87.24 -35.25 132.02
N ASP A 61 -86.53 -34.50 132.87
CA ASP A 61 -85.24 -33.89 132.55
C ASP A 61 -84.20 -34.96 132.17
N TYR A 62 -84.16 -36.08 132.90
CA TYR A 62 -83.24 -37.18 132.61
C TYR A 62 -83.57 -37.87 131.28
N LYS A 63 -84.86 -38.07 130.96
CA LYS A 63 -85.30 -38.58 129.66
C LYS A 63 -84.92 -37.63 128.53
N ALA A 64 -85.18 -36.33 128.70
CA ALA A 64 -84.80 -35.31 127.73
C ALA A 64 -83.28 -35.30 127.47
N LEU A 65 -82.47 -35.46 128.53
CA LEU A 65 -81.00 -35.57 128.42
C LEU A 65 -80.55 -36.83 127.67
N LEU A 66 -81.22 -37.96 127.89
CA LEU A 66 -80.97 -39.22 127.18
C LEU A 66 -81.32 -39.10 125.69
N ASP A 67 -82.47 -38.51 125.39
CA ASP A 67 -82.92 -38.27 124.02
C ASP A 67 -81.96 -37.30 123.31
N GLU A 68 -81.58 -36.20 123.96
CA GLU A 68 -80.58 -35.26 123.44
C GLU A 68 -79.23 -35.93 123.19
N LYS A 69 -78.75 -36.75 124.13
CA LYS A 69 -77.51 -37.51 123.93
C LYS A 69 -77.62 -38.44 122.72
N SER A 70 -78.72 -39.19 122.58
CA SER A 70 -78.93 -40.10 121.45
C SER A 70 -78.97 -39.35 120.12
N PHE A 71 -79.62 -38.18 120.10
CA PHE A 71 -79.65 -37.30 118.93
C PHE A 71 -78.26 -36.78 118.56
N ILE A 72 -77.46 -36.36 119.57
CA ILE A 72 -76.07 -35.92 119.35
C ILE A 72 -75.21 -37.08 118.84
N ASP A 73 -75.34 -38.29 119.43
CA ASP A 73 -74.60 -39.47 118.99
C ASP A 73 -74.95 -39.85 117.53
N ASP A 74 -76.22 -39.79 117.15
CA ASP A 74 -76.69 -40.01 115.76
C ASP A 74 -76.22 -38.91 114.81
N ALA A 75 -76.20 -37.64 115.25
CA ALA A 75 -75.65 -36.53 114.47
C ALA A 75 -74.13 -36.70 114.26
N MET A 76 -73.38 -37.06 115.31
CA MET A 76 -71.94 -37.32 115.23
C MET A 76 -71.64 -38.51 114.30
N ARG A 77 -72.46 -39.56 114.35
CA ARG A 77 -72.34 -40.70 113.43
C ARG A 77 -72.58 -40.27 111.98
N THR A 78 -73.62 -39.48 111.74
CA THR A 78 -73.95 -38.97 110.38
C THR A 78 -72.83 -38.11 109.82
N ILE A 79 -72.29 -37.17 110.62
CA ILE A 79 -71.14 -36.34 110.24
C ILE A 79 -69.92 -37.22 109.93
N SER A 80 -69.61 -38.20 110.78
CA SER A 80 -68.47 -39.11 110.56
C SER A 80 -68.63 -39.96 109.30
N GLU A 81 -69.84 -40.39 108.96
CA GLU A 81 -70.15 -41.13 107.73
C GLU A 81 -70.09 -40.22 106.48
N GLU A 82 -70.50 -38.95 106.59
CA GLU A 82 -70.32 -37.93 105.57
C GLU A 82 -68.86 -37.61 105.30
N ASP A 83 -68.07 -37.36 106.35
CA ASP A 83 -66.63 -37.09 106.25
C ASP A 83 -65.89 -38.25 105.55
N LYS A 84 -66.20 -39.50 105.92
CA LYS A 84 -65.65 -40.69 105.24
C LYS A 84 -66.02 -40.74 103.75
N ARG A 85 -67.29 -40.46 103.41
CA ARG A 85 -67.74 -40.42 102.00
C ARG A 85 -67.01 -39.32 101.23
N ASP A 86 -66.81 -38.15 101.82
CA ASP A 86 -66.10 -37.04 101.20
C ASP A 86 -64.62 -37.34 100.99
N GLU A 87 -63.96 -38.01 101.95
CA GLU A 87 -62.60 -38.51 101.80
C GLU A 87 -62.48 -39.52 100.66
N GLU A 88 -63.39 -40.49 100.58
CA GLU A 88 -63.43 -41.46 99.48
C GLU A 88 -63.62 -40.77 98.12
N LEU A 89 -64.54 -39.80 98.04
CA LEU A 89 -64.75 -39.02 96.82
C LEU A 89 -63.51 -38.21 96.43
N LYS A 90 -62.82 -37.59 97.39
CA LYS A 90 -61.55 -36.88 97.16
C LYS A 90 -60.47 -37.84 96.63
N ILE A 91 -60.36 -39.04 97.21
CA ILE A 91 -59.41 -40.07 96.74
C ILE A 91 -59.76 -40.52 95.33
N ARG A 92 -61.04 -40.78 95.03
CA ARG A 92 -61.50 -41.17 93.69
C ARG A 92 -61.21 -40.07 92.65
N LYS A 93 -61.52 -38.81 92.95
CA LYS A 93 -61.21 -37.66 92.09
C LYS A 93 -59.71 -37.54 91.81
N LYS A 94 -58.87 -37.67 92.85
CA LYS A 94 -57.40 -37.67 92.69
C LYS A 94 -56.93 -38.84 91.82
N LYS A 95 -57.52 -40.03 91.97
CA LYS A 95 -57.18 -41.20 91.17
C LYS A 95 -57.53 -41.02 89.69
N ILE A 96 -58.73 -40.50 89.40
CA ILE A 96 -59.17 -40.20 88.02
C ILE A 96 -58.26 -39.14 87.39
N ALA A 97 -58.02 -38.02 88.09
CA ALA A 97 -57.14 -36.96 87.59
C ALA A 97 -55.71 -37.48 87.33
N LYS A 98 -55.20 -38.38 88.17
CA LYS A 98 -53.89 -39.03 87.95
C LYS A 98 -53.90 -39.92 86.70
N GLN A 99 -54.92 -40.73 86.50
CA GLN A 99 -55.05 -41.58 85.30
C GLN A 99 -55.19 -40.75 84.02
N GLU A 100 -55.95 -39.66 84.05
CA GLU A 100 -56.07 -38.72 82.94
C GLU A 100 -54.73 -38.05 82.63
N ALA A 101 -53.99 -37.61 83.67
CA ALA A 101 -52.65 -37.05 83.51
C ALA A 101 -51.65 -38.05 82.90
N GLU A 102 -51.67 -39.30 83.35
CA GLU A 102 -50.84 -40.37 82.80
C GLU A 102 -51.21 -40.67 81.33
N SER A 103 -52.50 -40.71 81.00
CA SER A 103 -52.99 -40.89 79.63
C SER A 103 -52.55 -39.75 78.72
N MET A 104 -52.69 -38.49 79.17
CA MET A 104 -52.23 -37.31 78.43
C MET A 104 -50.71 -37.32 78.22
N LEU A 105 -49.94 -37.72 79.23
CA LEU A 105 -48.48 -37.82 79.12
C LEU A 105 -48.07 -38.89 78.10
N ASN A 106 -48.73 -40.05 78.13
CA ASN A 106 -48.47 -41.13 77.18
C ASN A 106 -48.87 -40.72 75.75
N ALA A 107 -50.03 -40.09 75.58
CA ALA A 107 -50.45 -39.54 74.29
C ALA A 107 -49.45 -38.51 73.75
N LYS A 108 -48.94 -37.62 74.62
CA LYS A 108 -47.90 -36.66 74.25
C LYS A 108 -46.60 -37.35 73.83
N LYS A 109 -46.15 -38.38 74.56
CA LYS A 109 -44.96 -39.16 74.18
C LYS A 109 -45.10 -39.79 72.81
N VAL A 110 -46.22 -40.48 72.56
CA VAL A 110 -46.51 -41.10 71.26
C VAL A 110 -46.56 -40.06 70.15
N TRP A 111 -47.15 -38.89 70.40
CA TRP A 111 -47.18 -37.80 69.45
C TRP A 111 -45.79 -37.25 69.13
N VAL A 112 -44.96 -37.00 70.14
CA VAL A 112 -43.57 -36.56 69.97
C VAL A 112 -42.74 -37.59 69.19
N GLU A 113 -42.90 -38.89 69.50
CA GLU A 113 -42.21 -39.95 68.76
C GLU A 113 -42.66 -40.04 67.29
N LYS A 114 -43.96 -39.84 67.04
CA LYS A 114 -44.49 -39.82 65.68
C LYS A 114 -43.97 -38.62 64.90
N GLU A 115 -43.94 -37.45 65.52
CA GLU A 115 -43.43 -36.22 64.92
C GLU A 115 -41.93 -36.35 64.61
N ALA A 116 -41.14 -36.88 65.54
CA ALA A 116 -39.71 -37.14 65.32
C ALA A 116 -39.46 -38.09 64.14
N LYS A 117 -40.27 -39.13 63.97
CA LYS A 117 -40.17 -40.04 62.83
C LYS A 117 -40.51 -39.35 61.51
N LEU A 118 -41.55 -38.53 61.47
CA LEU A 118 -41.92 -37.74 60.28
C LEU A 118 -40.79 -36.79 59.90
N GLN A 119 -40.21 -36.10 60.88
CA GLN A 119 -39.08 -35.20 60.65
C GLN A 119 -37.85 -35.95 60.13
N GLU A 120 -37.54 -37.15 60.66
CA GLU A 120 -36.42 -37.95 60.16
C GLU A 120 -36.64 -38.41 58.69
N GLU A 121 -37.87 -38.76 58.33
CA GLU A 121 -38.24 -39.10 56.95
C GLU A 121 -38.13 -37.91 56.01
N GLU A 122 -38.56 -36.72 56.44
CA GLU A 122 -38.38 -35.48 55.67
C GLU A 122 -36.91 -35.12 55.51
N ASP A 123 -36.12 -35.17 56.58
CA ASP A 123 -34.68 -34.94 56.54
C ASP A 123 -33.96 -35.95 55.63
N ARG A 124 -34.45 -37.20 55.57
CA ARG A 124 -33.94 -38.22 54.64
C ARG A 124 -34.27 -37.86 53.18
N LYS A 125 -35.50 -37.44 52.90
CA LYS A 125 -35.91 -36.97 51.55
C LYS A 125 -35.13 -35.74 51.12
N ILE A 126 -34.91 -34.79 52.03
CA ILE A 126 -34.12 -33.58 51.76
C ILE A 126 -32.67 -33.96 51.42
N ARG A 127 -32.05 -34.86 52.19
CA ARG A 127 -30.68 -35.34 51.90
C ARG A 127 -30.58 -36.00 50.53
N GLN A 128 -31.50 -36.92 50.20
CA GLN A 128 -31.54 -37.58 48.89
C GLN A 128 -31.70 -36.55 47.75
N TYR A 129 -32.59 -35.58 47.92
CA TYR A 129 -32.78 -34.52 46.94
C TYR A 129 -31.53 -33.66 46.74
N LEU A 130 -30.82 -33.32 47.83
CA LEU A 130 -29.57 -32.56 47.76
C LEU A 130 -28.46 -33.35 47.06
N GLU A 131 -28.32 -34.65 47.37
CA GLU A 131 -27.36 -35.53 46.70
C GLU A 131 -27.64 -35.65 45.20
N ASP A 132 -28.91 -35.84 44.82
CA ASP A 132 -29.30 -35.93 43.41
C ASP A 132 -29.11 -34.61 42.68
N LYS A 133 -29.37 -33.48 43.35
CA LYS A 133 -29.10 -32.15 42.80
C LYS A 133 -27.60 -31.94 42.59
N GLU A 134 -26.77 -32.31 43.56
CA GLU A 134 -25.30 -32.20 43.45
C GLU A 134 -24.75 -33.09 42.33
N LYS A 135 -25.27 -34.32 42.17
CA LYS A 135 -24.90 -35.20 41.04
C LYS A 135 -25.24 -34.56 39.70
N LYS A 136 -26.46 -34.05 39.53
CA LYS A 136 -26.88 -33.36 38.30
C LYS A 136 -26.04 -32.13 38.02
N GLU A 137 -25.67 -31.38 39.06
CA GLU A 137 -24.79 -30.22 38.91
C GLU A 137 -23.38 -30.64 38.47
N LYS A 138 -22.82 -31.70 39.06
CA LYS A 138 -21.52 -32.26 38.64
C LYS A 138 -21.56 -32.77 37.20
N GLU A 139 -22.60 -33.50 36.82
CA GLU A 139 -22.79 -33.97 35.43
C GLU A 139 -22.87 -32.80 34.44
N LEU A 140 -23.59 -31.73 34.80
CA LEU A 140 -23.67 -30.52 33.99
C LEU A 140 -22.31 -29.81 33.89
N GLN A 141 -21.58 -29.71 35.01
CA GLN A 141 -20.24 -29.13 35.03
C GLN A 141 -19.27 -29.94 34.17
N GLU A 142 -19.28 -31.28 34.25
CA GLU A 142 -18.45 -32.14 33.40
C GLU A 142 -18.84 -32.05 31.92
N ALA A 143 -20.13 -32.02 31.60
CA ALA A 143 -20.60 -31.84 30.23
C ALA A 143 -20.16 -30.49 29.66
N ASN A 144 -20.22 -29.42 30.47
CA ASN A 144 -19.72 -28.10 30.07
C ASN A 144 -18.20 -28.11 29.87
N ARG A 145 -17.43 -28.71 30.78
CA ARG A 145 -15.97 -28.86 30.62
C ARG A 145 -15.60 -29.58 29.32
N LYS A 146 -16.25 -30.72 29.02
CA LYS A 146 -16.05 -31.46 27.76
C LYS A 146 -16.38 -30.61 26.53
N LYS A 147 -17.47 -29.84 26.57
CA LYS A 147 -17.82 -28.90 25.49
C LYS A 147 -16.76 -27.82 25.31
N GLU A 148 -16.21 -27.28 26.41
CA GLU A 148 -15.14 -26.29 26.34
C GLU A 148 -13.82 -26.86 25.82
N GLU A 149 -13.46 -28.09 26.21
CA GLU A 149 -12.31 -28.81 25.67
C GLU A 149 -12.45 -29.04 24.16
N ILE A 150 -13.62 -29.49 23.69
CA ILE A 150 -13.89 -29.66 22.25
C ILE A 150 -13.79 -28.30 21.53
N ARG A 151 -14.37 -27.23 22.11
CA ARG A 151 -14.28 -25.88 21.55
C ARG A 151 -12.82 -25.41 21.45
N LEU A 152 -12.01 -25.68 22.47
CA LEU A 152 -10.60 -25.33 22.50
C LEU A 152 -9.80 -26.13 21.44
N ASN A 153 -10.02 -27.43 21.36
CA ASN A 153 -9.40 -28.31 20.36
C ASN A 153 -9.75 -27.86 18.94
N ASN A 154 -11.01 -27.52 18.68
CA ASN A 154 -11.44 -26.97 17.38
C ASN A 154 -10.73 -25.64 17.08
N LYS A 155 -10.59 -24.75 18.07
CA LYS A 155 -9.87 -23.48 17.91
C LYS A 155 -8.39 -23.72 17.58
N ILE A 156 -7.74 -24.66 18.26
CA ILE A 156 -6.35 -25.04 17.99
C ILE A 156 -6.21 -25.62 16.57
N ALA A 157 -7.12 -26.51 16.16
CA ALA A 157 -7.13 -27.07 14.82
C ALA A 157 -7.28 -25.98 13.73
N CYS A 158 -8.19 -25.02 13.92
CA CYS A 158 -8.35 -23.88 13.03
C CYS A 158 -7.07 -23.02 12.94
N VAL A 159 -6.44 -22.73 14.08
CA VAL A 159 -5.18 -21.95 14.10
C VAL A 159 -4.07 -22.68 13.36
N ASN A 160 -3.94 -24.00 13.55
CA ASN A 160 -2.94 -24.79 12.85
C ASN A 160 -3.20 -24.83 11.34
N LEU A 161 -4.47 -24.95 10.92
CA LEU A 161 -4.85 -24.89 9.52
C LEU A 161 -4.51 -23.54 8.89
N ILE A 162 -4.81 -22.43 9.59
CA ILE A 162 -4.45 -21.08 9.13
C ILE A 162 -2.94 -20.95 8.98
N LYS A 163 -2.16 -21.41 9.98
CA LYS A 163 -0.69 -21.35 9.91
C LYS A 163 -0.13 -22.14 8.71
N SER A 164 -0.65 -23.35 8.47
CA SER A 164 -0.25 -24.16 7.31
C SER A 164 -0.56 -23.44 5.99
N ASN A 165 -1.75 -22.85 5.86
CA ASN A 165 -2.16 -22.14 4.66
C ASN A 165 -1.28 -20.88 4.43
N VAL A 166 -0.97 -20.13 5.48
CA VAL A 166 -0.05 -18.98 5.39
C VAL A 166 1.35 -19.42 4.95
N GLN A 167 1.85 -20.55 5.44
CA GLN A 167 3.13 -21.10 5.00
C GLN A 167 3.09 -21.50 3.52
N GLU A 168 2.05 -22.21 3.07
CA GLU A 168 1.87 -22.56 1.66
C GLU A 168 1.76 -21.33 0.76
N GLN A 169 1.05 -20.28 1.20
CA GLN A 169 0.97 -19.01 0.47
C GLN A 169 2.34 -18.34 0.34
N ALA A 170 3.10 -18.26 1.45
CA ALA A 170 4.44 -17.70 1.43
C ALA A 170 5.41 -18.49 0.51
N GLU A 171 5.29 -19.82 0.48
CA GLU A 171 6.05 -20.66 -0.46
C GLU A 171 5.66 -20.40 -1.91
N ARG A 172 4.36 -20.29 -2.21
CA ARG A 172 3.88 -19.95 -3.55
C ARG A 172 4.35 -18.57 -4.00
N GLU A 173 4.29 -17.57 -3.13
CA GLU A 173 4.77 -16.22 -3.40
C GLU A 173 6.28 -16.22 -3.67
N ARG A 174 7.05 -16.96 -2.87
CA ARG A 174 8.49 -17.13 -3.09
C ARG A 174 8.80 -17.76 -4.44
N ILE A 175 8.09 -18.83 -4.81
CA ILE A 175 8.25 -19.47 -6.13
C ILE A 175 7.88 -18.49 -7.25
N THR A 176 6.79 -17.75 -7.08
CA THR A 176 6.33 -16.75 -8.05
C THR A 176 7.37 -15.66 -8.27
N GLN A 177 7.99 -15.16 -7.20
CA GLN A 177 9.07 -14.17 -7.29
C GLN A 177 10.28 -14.72 -8.05
N ILE A 178 10.71 -15.96 -7.75
CA ILE A 178 11.81 -16.62 -8.47
C ILE A 178 11.49 -16.74 -9.97
N LEU A 179 10.25 -17.10 -10.32
CA LEU A 179 9.84 -17.21 -11.72
C LEU A 179 9.84 -15.86 -12.44
N ILE A 180 9.41 -14.79 -11.77
CA ILE A 180 9.44 -13.42 -12.32
C ILE A 180 10.89 -12.96 -12.56
N ASP A 181 11.78 -13.23 -11.61
CA ASP A 181 13.19 -12.88 -11.72
C ASP A 181 13.87 -13.65 -12.86
N GLU A 182 13.56 -14.94 -13.01
CA GLU A 182 14.08 -15.80 -14.09
C GLU A 182 13.55 -15.35 -15.46
N ASP A 183 12.25 -15.05 -15.60
CA ASP A 183 11.67 -14.52 -16.83
C ASP A 183 12.30 -13.17 -17.22
N SER A 184 12.59 -12.32 -16.24
CA SER A 184 13.30 -11.06 -16.46
C SER A 184 14.73 -11.31 -16.96
N ARG A 185 15.45 -12.27 -16.36
CA ARG A 185 16.79 -12.67 -16.80
C ARG A 185 16.78 -13.20 -18.25
N LEU A 186 15.81 -14.06 -18.59
CA LEU A 186 15.66 -14.60 -19.94
C LEU A 186 15.37 -13.49 -20.95
N LYS A 187 14.49 -12.54 -20.63
CA LYS A 187 14.23 -11.37 -21.48
C LYS A 187 15.48 -10.52 -21.70
N GLU A 188 16.32 -10.34 -20.68
CA GLU A 188 17.60 -9.65 -20.84
C GLU A 188 18.58 -10.43 -21.72
N GLU A 189 18.69 -11.75 -21.52
CA GLU A 189 19.53 -12.60 -22.37
C GLU A 189 19.08 -12.57 -23.83
N ASP A 190 17.77 -12.62 -24.09
CA ASP A 190 17.20 -12.52 -25.44
C ASP A 190 17.46 -11.14 -26.06
N LYS A 191 17.31 -10.04 -25.31
CA LYS A 191 17.71 -8.71 -25.78
C LYS A 191 19.19 -8.66 -26.14
N ARG A 192 20.07 -9.21 -25.28
CA ARG A 192 21.51 -9.27 -25.56
C ARG A 192 21.83 -10.13 -26.78
N ARG A 193 21.06 -11.21 -27.03
CA ARG A 193 21.18 -12.04 -28.24
C ARG A 193 20.78 -11.24 -29.48
N GLN A 194 19.64 -10.55 -29.44
CA GLN A 194 19.17 -9.70 -30.53
C GLN A 194 20.14 -8.55 -30.83
N GLU A 195 20.70 -7.89 -29.81
CA GLU A 195 21.72 -6.86 -30.01
C GLU A 195 22.98 -7.39 -30.69
N LYS A 196 23.43 -8.60 -30.32
CA LYS A 196 24.57 -9.25 -30.97
C LYS A 196 24.25 -9.61 -32.42
N GLU A 197 23.05 -10.14 -32.68
CA GLU A 197 22.58 -10.47 -34.03
C GLU A 197 22.49 -9.23 -34.92
N ASN A 198 21.90 -8.14 -34.41
CA ASN A 198 21.83 -6.86 -35.12
C ASN A 198 23.22 -6.31 -35.42
N LYS A 199 24.15 -6.30 -34.44
CA LYS A 199 25.53 -5.90 -34.68
C LYS A 199 26.20 -6.74 -35.76
N LEU A 200 26.03 -8.06 -35.73
CA LEU A 200 26.56 -8.94 -36.77
C LEU A 200 25.97 -8.61 -38.15
N ARG A 201 24.65 -8.41 -38.22
CA ARG A 201 23.96 -7.99 -39.45
C ARG A 201 24.50 -6.67 -39.99
N ASP A 202 24.67 -5.67 -39.12
CA ASP A 202 25.23 -4.36 -39.50
C ASP A 202 26.68 -4.50 -40.00
N THR A 203 27.51 -5.31 -39.33
CA THR A 203 28.88 -5.56 -39.79
C THR A 203 28.92 -6.26 -41.16
N TYR A 204 27.98 -7.17 -41.42
CA TYR A 204 27.87 -7.86 -42.70
C TYR A 204 27.47 -6.87 -43.81
N ILE A 205 26.42 -6.09 -43.57
CA ILE A 205 25.96 -5.05 -44.52
C ILE A 205 27.09 -4.05 -44.80
N PHE A 206 27.80 -3.60 -43.77
CA PHE A 206 28.93 -2.69 -43.93
C PHE A 206 30.04 -3.30 -44.80
N LYS A 207 30.43 -4.55 -44.54
CA LYS A 207 31.42 -5.27 -45.38
C LYS A 207 30.96 -5.38 -46.83
N GLU A 208 29.70 -5.72 -47.07
CA GLU A 208 29.14 -5.83 -48.41
C GLU A 208 29.17 -4.47 -49.15
N ILE A 209 28.78 -3.39 -48.46
CA ILE A 209 28.84 -2.03 -49.01
C ILE A 209 30.27 -1.63 -49.33
N THR A 210 31.22 -1.85 -48.41
CA THR A 210 32.64 -1.55 -48.66
C THR A 210 33.19 -2.36 -49.84
N SER A 211 32.85 -3.65 -49.94
CA SER A 211 33.27 -4.48 -51.07
C SER A 211 32.73 -3.94 -52.40
N LYS A 212 31.43 -3.59 -52.45
CA LYS A 212 30.82 -2.97 -53.64
C LYS A 212 31.43 -1.61 -53.98
N GLN A 213 31.76 -0.79 -52.99
CA GLN A 213 32.44 0.49 -53.20
C GLN A 213 33.83 0.29 -53.80
N MET A 214 34.59 -0.70 -53.32
CA MET A 214 35.90 -1.05 -53.87
C MET A 214 35.80 -1.59 -55.29
N GLU A 215 34.85 -2.49 -55.56
CA GLU A 215 34.57 -2.99 -56.91
C GLU A 215 34.22 -1.87 -57.89
N ASN A 216 33.34 -0.96 -57.48
CA ASN A 216 32.97 0.20 -58.30
C ASN A 216 34.18 1.12 -58.54
N ARG A 217 35.02 1.36 -57.54
CA ARG A 217 36.25 2.16 -57.68
C ARG A 217 37.25 1.52 -58.65
N LEU A 218 37.37 0.19 -58.63
CA LEU A 218 38.21 -0.53 -59.59
C LEU A 218 37.67 -0.40 -61.01
N LYS A 219 36.36 -0.56 -61.19
CA LYS A 219 35.71 -0.36 -62.49
C LYS A 219 35.90 1.06 -63.03
N THR A 220 35.69 2.09 -62.20
CA THR A 220 35.93 3.48 -62.62
C THR A 220 37.38 3.72 -63.01
N LEU A 221 38.34 3.14 -62.28
CA LEU A 221 39.76 3.25 -62.62
C LEU A 221 40.12 2.52 -63.93
N GLU A 222 39.51 1.37 -64.19
CA GLU A 222 39.67 0.66 -65.47
C GLU A 222 39.06 1.48 -66.62
N GLU A 223 37.87 2.05 -66.43
CA GLU A 223 37.24 2.93 -67.41
C GLU A 223 38.08 4.19 -67.69
N GLU A 224 38.63 4.83 -66.65
CA GLU A 224 39.57 5.96 -66.78
C GLU A 224 40.82 5.56 -67.56
N LYS A 225 41.46 4.43 -67.23
CA LYS A 225 42.63 3.92 -67.99
C LYS A 225 42.31 3.66 -69.46
N MET A 226 41.13 3.11 -69.75
CA MET A 226 40.70 2.88 -71.12
C MET A 226 40.40 4.18 -71.87
N GLN A 227 39.85 5.19 -71.18
CA GLN A 227 39.67 6.54 -71.73
C GLN A 227 41.02 7.21 -72.00
N ASP A 228 41.95 7.17 -71.04
CA ASP A 228 43.31 7.70 -71.19
C ASP A 228 44.05 7.02 -72.34
N PHE A 229 43.96 5.69 -72.46
CA PHE A 229 44.57 4.95 -73.57
C PHE A 229 44.00 5.40 -74.93
N ARG A 230 42.67 5.55 -75.03
CA ARG A 230 42.02 6.07 -76.25
C ARG A 230 42.46 7.50 -76.55
N PHE A 231 42.57 8.35 -75.53
CA PHE A 231 43.02 9.73 -75.68
C PHE A 231 44.49 9.80 -76.15
N CYS A 232 45.38 9.01 -75.55
CA CYS A 232 46.77 8.89 -75.99
C CYS A 232 46.88 8.38 -77.43
N GLN A 233 46.05 7.41 -77.83
CA GLN A 233 46.01 6.92 -79.21
C GLN A 233 45.57 8.01 -80.18
N GLN A 234 44.51 8.76 -79.86
CA GLN A 234 44.06 9.91 -80.66
C GLN A 234 45.16 10.97 -80.77
N LEU A 235 45.83 11.29 -79.67
CA LEU A 235 46.93 12.26 -79.65
C LEU A 235 48.11 11.81 -80.52
N LEU A 236 48.46 10.52 -80.49
CA LEU A 236 49.49 9.93 -81.36
C LEU A 236 49.10 10.03 -82.84
N GLU A 237 47.86 9.70 -83.18
CA GLU A 237 47.35 9.85 -84.56
C GLU A 237 47.37 11.30 -85.03
N ASP A 238 46.95 12.23 -84.19
CA ASP A 238 46.94 13.66 -84.51
C ASP A 238 48.36 14.23 -84.64
N ASN A 239 49.30 13.78 -83.81
CA ASN A 239 50.72 14.13 -83.93
C ASN A 239 51.31 13.57 -85.24
N HIS A 240 51.00 12.32 -85.58
CA HIS A 240 51.44 11.73 -86.86
C HIS A 240 50.87 12.50 -88.07
N LYS A 241 49.58 12.86 -88.05
CA LYS A 241 48.97 13.73 -89.07
C LYS A 241 49.62 15.12 -89.12
N ALA A 242 50.04 15.68 -87.99
CA ALA A 242 50.74 16.96 -87.95
C ALA A 242 52.15 16.84 -88.55
N MET A 243 52.89 15.78 -88.23
CA MET A 243 54.21 15.49 -88.78
C MET A 243 54.16 15.29 -90.31
N LEU A 244 53.17 14.55 -90.82
CA LEU A 244 52.97 14.41 -92.27
C LEU A 244 52.71 15.76 -92.94
N ARG A 245 51.84 16.61 -92.36
CA ARG A 245 51.61 17.97 -92.85
C ARG A 245 52.88 18.83 -92.83
N GLU A 246 53.72 18.68 -91.81
CA GLU A 246 55.00 19.39 -91.72
C GLU A 246 55.98 18.92 -92.80
N GLN A 247 56.07 17.60 -93.05
CA GLN A 247 56.86 17.04 -94.15
C GLN A 247 56.37 17.56 -95.51
N GLU A 248 55.06 17.54 -95.78
CA GLU A 248 54.47 18.09 -97.01
C GLU A 248 54.80 19.58 -97.18
N LEU A 249 54.75 20.37 -96.10
CA LEU A 249 55.13 21.80 -96.13
C LEU A 249 56.62 21.98 -96.43
N LEU A 250 57.50 21.15 -95.86
CA LEU A 250 58.93 21.18 -96.14
C LEU A 250 59.24 20.78 -97.59
N GLU A 251 58.57 19.76 -98.12
CA GLU A 251 58.69 19.37 -99.52
C GLU A 251 58.17 20.45 -100.46
N ARG A 252 57.04 21.08 -100.15
CA ARG A 252 56.51 22.21 -100.92
C ARG A 252 57.49 23.39 -100.94
N LYS A 253 58.04 23.78 -99.79
CA LYS A 253 59.09 24.82 -99.72
C LYS A 253 60.34 24.44 -100.50
N ARG A 254 60.74 23.16 -100.50
CA ARG A 254 61.88 22.67 -101.29
C ARG A 254 61.61 22.79 -102.80
N GLN A 255 60.40 22.46 -103.25
CA GLN A 255 59.98 22.63 -104.64
C GLN A 255 59.95 24.11 -105.04
N GLU A 256 59.35 24.98 -104.23
CA GLU A 256 59.34 26.43 -104.48
C GLU A 256 60.77 27.01 -104.60
N ASN A 257 61.68 26.61 -103.73
CA ASN A 257 63.09 27.04 -103.80
C ASN A 257 63.82 26.53 -105.05
N LEU A 258 63.50 25.31 -105.51
CA LEU A 258 64.03 24.76 -106.77
C LEU A 258 63.51 25.53 -107.98
N GLU A 259 62.23 25.88 -108.00
CA GLU A 259 61.61 26.70 -109.05
C GLU A 259 62.17 28.12 -109.05
N TYR A 260 62.30 28.75 -107.88
CA TYR A 260 62.95 30.05 -107.73
C TYR A 260 64.41 30.01 -108.21
N GLY A 261 65.17 28.95 -107.88
CA GLY A 261 66.53 28.74 -108.37
C GLY A 261 66.61 28.56 -109.89
N ARG A 262 65.65 27.88 -110.52
CA ARG A 262 65.54 27.77 -111.99
C ARG A 262 65.23 29.13 -112.63
N ALA A 263 64.30 29.89 -112.06
CA ALA A 263 63.97 31.24 -112.53
C ALA A 263 65.18 32.18 -112.45
N LEU A 264 65.93 32.16 -111.35
CA LEU A 264 67.13 32.97 -111.18
C LEU A 264 68.22 32.62 -112.21
N LYS A 265 68.44 31.32 -112.47
CA LYS A 265 69.36 30.86 -113.53
C LYS A 265 68.96 31.39 -114.91
N SER A 266 67.68 31.33 -115.26
CA SER A 266 67.17 31.87 -116.53
C SER A 266 67.43 33.37 -116.64
N ILE A 267 67.26 34.14 -115.57
CA ILE A 267 67.56 35.59 -115.54
C ILE A 267 69.06 35.84 -115.72
N MET A 268 69.93 35.06 -115.06
CA MET A 268 71.39 35.20 -115.21
C MET A 268 71.86 34.86 -116.63
N GLU A 269 71.31 33.81 -117.24
CA GLU A 269 71.59 33.43 -118.64
C GLU A 269 71.14 34.52 -119.61
N LEU A 270 69.97 35.13 -119.38
CA LEU A 270 69.47 36.26 -120.18
C LEU A 270 70.39 37.49 -120.06
N HIS A 271 70.84 37.80 -118.84
CA HIS A 271 71.80 38.88 -118.58
C HIS A 271 73.15 38.63 -119.29
N HIS A 272 73.64 37.39 -119.27
CA HIS A 272 74.88 37.02 -119.96
C HIS A 272 74.76 37.20 -121.48
N MET A 273 73.64 36.78 -122.06
CA MET A 273 73.34 36.95 -123.49
C MET A 273 73.21 38.44 -123.89
N ASN A 274 72.57 39.25 -123.05
CA ASN A 274 72.47 40.69 -123.29
C ASN A 274 73.85 41.38 -123.22
N LYS A 275 74.71 40.98 -122.28
CA LYS A 275 76.07 41.52 -122.15
C LYS A 275 76.96 41.16 -123.35
N LEU A 276 76.83 39.94 -123.88
CA LEU A 276 77.51 39.54 -125.12
C LEU A 276 77.03 40.38 -126.31
N ARG A 277 75.73 40.62 -126.42
CA ARG A 277 75.14 41.47 -127.47
C ARG A 277 75.61 42.93 -127.37
N GLU A 278 75.71 43.50 -126.17
CA GLU A 278 76.23 44.84 -125.95
C GLU A 278 77.70 44.98 -126.36
N LEU A 279 78.54 43.99 -126.03
CA LEU A 279 79.94 43.93 -126.48
C LEU A 279 80.05 43.89 -128.01
N GLU A 280 79.18 43.13 -128.67
CA GLU A 280 79.17 43.02 -130.13
C GLU A 280 78.75 44.33 -130.81
N ILE A 281 77.77 45.05 -130.23
CA ILE A 281 77.38 46.39 -130.69
C ILE A 281 78.54 47.40 -130.53
N GLN A 282 79.23 47.38 -129.39
CA GLN A 282 80.38 48.27 -129.16
C GLN A 282 81.54 48.00 -130.13
N TYR A 283 81.81 46.72 -130.44
CA TYR A 283 82.82 46.35 -131.44
C TYR A 283 82.46 46.86 -132.84
N GLN A 284 81.19 46.77 -133.24
CA GLN A 284 80.73 47.28 -134.53
C GLN A 284 80.81 48.82 -134.62
N GLN A 285 80.48 49.55 -133.55
CA GLN A 285 80.61 51.01 -133.49
C GLN A 285 82.07 51.45 -133.61
N HIS A 286 82.99 50.80 -132.90
CA HIS A 286 84.42 51.10 -133.00
C HIS A 286 84.99 50.88 -134.42
N GLN A 287 84.51 49.85 -135.13
CA GLN A 287 84.90 49.61 -136.52
C GLN A 287 84.36 50.68 -137.48
N TYR A 288 83.19 51.24 -137.20
CA TYR A 288 82.59 52.31 -137.99
C TYR A 288 83.36 53.63 -137.83
N ASP A 289 83.74 53.97 -136.60
CA ASP A 289 84.48 55.20 -136.29
C ASP A 289 85.88 55.22 -136.92
N LEU A 290 86.59 54.07 -136.92
CA LEU A 290 87.89 53.94 -137.59
C LEU A 290 87.80 54.22 -139.10
N LYS A 291 86.75 53.71 -139.76
CA LYS A 291 86.53 53.93 -141.20
C LYS A 291 86.21 55.39 -141.54
N GLU A 292 85.52 56.12 -140.66
CA GLU A 292 85.25 57.56 -140.86
C GLU A 292 86.50 58.42 -140.68
N ILE A 293 87.38 58.09 -139.71
CA ILE A 293 88.66 58.79 -139.54
C ILE A 293 89.56 58.63 -140.76
N GLU A 294 89.57 57.44 -141.37
CA GLU A 294 90.41 57.13 -142.53
C GLU A 294 89.94 57.87 -143.79
N LYS A 295 88.62 57.93 -144.04
CA LYS A 295 88.04 58.76 -145.13
C LYS A 295 88.35 60.24 -144.98
N ARG A 296 88.32 60.76 -143.74
CA ARG A 296 88.59 62.18 -143.47
C ARG A 296 90.06 62.56 -143.71
N ARG A 297 91.00 61.63 -143.46
CA ARG A 297 92.43 61.83 -143.81
C ARG A 297 92.65 61.91 -145.32
N VAL A 298 92.01 61.03 -146.09
CA VAL A 298 92.13 61.04 -147.57
C VAL A 298 91.65 62.37 -148.16
N LEU A 299 90.50 62.88 -147.69
CA LEU A 299 89.95 64.18 -148.12
C LEU A 299 90.86 65.38 -147.76
N LEU A 300 91.46 65.38 -146.58
CA LEU A 300 92.38 66.44 -146.16
C LEU A 300 93.70 66.42 -146.96
N ASP A 301 94.19 65.24 -147.33
CA ASP A 301 95.39 65.10 -148.14
C ASP A 301 95.14 65.49 -149.61
N GLU A 302 93.92 65.33 -150.12
CA GLU A 302 93.51 65.82 -151.46
C GLU A 302 93.40 67.35 -151.51
N GLU A 303 92.74 67.96 -150.53
CA GLU A 303 92.65 69.43 -150.38
C GLU A 303 94.05 70.06 -150.22
N ARG A 304 94.92 69.44 -149.43
CA ARG A 304 96.32 69.90 -149.27
C ARG A 304 97.06 69.94 -150.61
N ARG A 305 96.86 68.95 -151.49
CA ARG A 305 97.54 68.88 -152.79
C ARG A 305 97.02 69.93 -153.78
N ASN A 306 95.72 70.23 -153.75
CA ASN A 306 95.14 71.29 -154.59
C ASN A 306 95.67 72.68 -154.21
N LEU A 307 95.74 72.98 -152.90
CA LEU A 307 96.33 74.23 -152.38
C LEU A 307 97.80 74.41 -152.79
N ILE A 308 98.58 73.32 -152.82
CA ILE A 308 99.99 73.34 -153.21
C ILE A 308 100.15 73.56 -154.73
N LYS A 309 99.26 73.03 -155.59
CA LYS A 309 99.34 73.25 -157.04
C LYS A 309 99.01 74.68 -157.46
N GLU A 310 97.99 75.29 -156.87
CA GLU A 310 97.49 76.60 -157.33
C GLU A 310 98.36 77.78 -156.89
N HIS A 311 98.97 77.71 -155.70
CA HIS A 311 99.58 78.89 -155.09
C HIS A 311 101.11 78.90 -155.10
N VAL A 312 101.77 77.75 -155.33
CA VAL A 312 103.23 77.67 -155.24
C VAL A 312 103.95 78.42 -156.38
N GLY A 313 103.35 78.53 -157.57
CA GLY A 313 103.93 79.31 -158.68
C GLY A 313 104.01 80.82 -158.43
N ASN A 314 103.06 81.38 -157.68
CA ASN A 314 102.98 82.82 -157.39
C ASN A 314 103.75 83.25 -156.13
N LEU A 315 104.25 82.29 -155.34
CA LEU A 315 104.90 82.51 -154.04
C LEU A 315 106.38 82.09 -154.04
N LEU A 316 107.00 82.05 -155.23
CA LEU A 316 108.41 81.73 -155.40
C LEU A 316 109.27 82.74 -154.63
N GLY A 317 109.94 82.29 -153.57
CA GLY A 317 110.84 83.10 -152.73
C GLY A 317 110.28 83.54 -151.36
N TYR A 318 108.99 83.30 -151.07
CA TYR A 318 108.36 83.73 -149.80
C TYR A 318 107.89 82.59 -148.88
N LEU A 319 108.18 81.32 -149.22
CA LEU A 319 107.77 80.16 -148.41
C LEU A 319 108.86 79.71 -147.40
N PRO A 320 108.49 79.40 -146.14
CA PRO A 320 109.41 78.85 -145.15
C PRO A 320 109.75 77.36 -145.39
N LYS A 321 110.94 76.91 -144.98
CA LYS A 321 111.38 75.49 -145.07
C LYS A 321 110.39 74.59 -144.29
N GLY A 322 109.91 73.52 -144.93
CA GLY A 322 109.06 72.46 -144.32
C GLY A 322 107.59 72.41 -144.76
N VAL A 323 107.13 73.38 -145.56
CA VAL A 323 105.74 73.43 -146.05
C VAL A 323 105.49 72.44 -147.20
N ILE A 324 106.52 72.13 -147.99
CA ILE A 324 106.47 71.17 -149.11
C ILE A 324 107.16 69.88 -148.65
N ARG A 325 106.45 68.74 -148.71
CA ARG A 325 107.02 67.42 -148.37
C ARG A 325 107.63 66.77 -149.61
N LYS A 326 108.52 65.80 -149.42
CA LYS A 326 109.20 65.08 -150.52
C LYS A 326 108.21 64.41 -151.50
N GLU A 327 107.06 64.00 -150.99
CA GLU A 327 105.98 63.36 -151.76
C GLU A 327 105.27 64.33 -152.73
N ASP A 328 105.38 65.64 -152.51
CA ASP A 328 104.65 66.69 -153.24
C ASP A 328 105.44 67.22 -154.47
N LEU A 329 106.75 66.91 -154.59
CA LEU A 329 107.64 67.35 -155.67
C LEU A 329 107.26 66.93 -157.11
N PRO A 330 106.67 65.75 -157.38
CA PRO A 330 106.35 65.32 -158.75
C PRO A 330 105.23 66.13 -159.41
N TYR A 331 104.46 66.88 -158.63
CA TYR A 331 103.20 67.50 -159.05
C TYR A 331 103.28 69.03 -159.19
N LEU A 332 104.50 69.59 -159.10
CA LEU A 332 104.80 71.02 -159.20
C LEU A 332 105.36 71.40 -160.57
N ASP A 333 105.26 72.68 -160.93
CA ASP A 333 105.75 73.20 -162.22
C ASP A 333 107.27 73.06 -162.38
N PRO A 334 107.79 72.85 -163.62
CA PRO A 334 109.20 72.58 -163.89
C PRO A 334 110.18 73.67 -163.40
N ASP A 335 109.72 74.92 -163.35
CA ASP A 335 110.54 76.07 -162.95
C ASP A 335 110.67 76.19 -161.43
N VAL A 336 109.64 75.74 -160.69
CA VAL A 336 109.65 75.66 -159.21
C VAL A 336 110.55 74.52 -158.74
N ARG A 337 110.53 73.41 -159.47
CA ARG A 337 111.32 72.20 -159.18
C ARG A 337 112.82 72.49 -159.08
N LYS A 338 113.35 73.29 -160.01
CA LYS A 338 114.78 73.63 -160.06
C LYS A 338 115.25 74.49 -158.89
N PHE A 339 114.37 75.32 -158.33
CA PHE A 339 114.74 76.19 -157.20
C PHE A 339 114.92 75.39 -155.91
N TYR A 340 114.00 74.46 -155.60
CA TYR A 340 114.06 73.67 -154.37
C TYR A 340 115.05 72.50 -154.42
N GLU A 341 115.36 71.97 -155.62
CA GLU A 341 116.46 70.99 -155.77
C GLU A 341 117.85 71.59 -155.48
N SER A 342 118.04 72.90 -155.64
CA SER A 342 119.32 73.57 -155.38
C SER A 342 119.64 73.82 -153.90
N GLN A 343 118.65 73.74 -153.01
CA GLN A 343 118.78 73.99 -151.57
C GLN A 343 119.03 72.73 -150.71
N THR A 344 119.11 71.54 -151.31
CA THR A 344 119.15 70.24 -150.61
C THR A 344 120.52 69.52 -150.68
N LYS A 345 121.61 70.26 -150.93
CA LYS A 345 122.99 69.73 -150.89
C LYS A 345 123.80 70.13 -149.66
N ASP A 346 123.31 71.07 -148.85
CA ASP A 346 123.84 71.40 -147.53
C ASP A 346 122.67 71.31 -146.54
N ASP A 347 122.47 70.12 -145.95
CA ASP A 347 121.47 69.85 -144.90
C ASP A 347 122.06 68.86 -143.88
#